data_AF-A0A538LZ90-F1
#
_entry.id   AF-A0A538LZ90-F1
#
_cell.length_a   1.000
_cell.length_b   1.000
_cell.length_c   1.000
_cell.angle_alpha   90.00
_cell.angle_beta   90.00
_cell.angle_gamma   90.00
#
_symmetry.space_group_name_H-M   'P 1'
#
loop_
_entity.id
_entity.type
_entity.pdbx_description
1 polymer ?
#
loop_
_entity_poly.entity_id
_entity_poly.type
_entity_poly.pdbx_seq_one_letter_code
_entity_poly.pdbx_strand_id
1 'polypeptide(L)'
;MAGSPLVPRAPLVAAGEFGPRLSALRVAEAIARGLRAGGAPAPDLCPLSSEQVRLGGLPTLLAEVHLDARMHAARAVIVAERRLDESTLAGSAAFEIATRARQAGVPAYAVTAHNRLDAFDARMLDLQRVLIGSTARTLAAAGAELARLL
;
A
#
# COMPACT_ATOMS: atom_id res chain seq x y z
N MET A 1 12.15 -31.68 -12.81
CA MET A 1 11.55 -30.53 -13.52
C MET A 1 11.40 -29.37 -12.55
N ALA A 2 12.39 -28.48 -12.49
CA ALA A 2 12.29 -27.28 -11.67
C ALA A 2 11.20 -26.39 -12.27
N GLY A 3 10.08 -26.24 -11.55
CA GLY A 3 9.04 -25.30 -11.94
C GLY A 3 9.65 -23.91 -12.08
N SER A 4 9.35 -23.22 -13.18
CA SER A 4 9.71 -21.81 -13.32
C SER A 4 9.38 -21.07 -12.03
N PRO A 5 10.27 -20.20 -11.50
CA PRO A 5 9.91 -19.38 -10.36
C PRO A 5 8.62 -18.65 -10.73
N LEU A 6 7.54 -18.96 -10.02
CA LEU A 6 6.23 -18.36 -10.23
C LEU A 6 6.42 -16.87 -10.02
N VAL A 7 6.52 -16.11 -11.11
CA VAL A 7 6.59 -14.65 -11.04
C VAL A 7 5.37 -14.20 -10.25
N PRO A 8 5.57 -13.52 -9.10
CA PRO A 8 4.46 -12.96 -8.34
C PRO A 8 3.52 -12.17 -9.23
N ARG A 9 2.23 -12.54 -9.21
CA ARG A 9 1.22 -11.89 -10.07
C ARG A 9 0.31 -10.93 -9.30
N ALA A 10 0.02 -11.21 -8.03
CA ALA A 10 -0.89 -10.41 -7.24
C ALA A 10 -0.14 -9.27 -6.51
N PRO A 11 -0.69 -8.05 -6.47
CA PRO A 11 -0.17 -7.01 -5.61
C PRO A 11 -0.63 -7.20 -4.17
N LEU A 12 0.16 -6.67 -3.23
CA LEU A 12 -0.20 -6.52 -1.82
C LEU A 12 -0.77 -5.12 -1.60
N VAL A 13 -1.93 -4.99 -0.96
CA VAL A 13 -2.54 -3.71 -0.58
C VAL A 13 -2.42 -3.53 0.93
N ALA A 14 -1.45 -2.73 1.36
CA ALA A 14 -1.27 -2.34 2.77
C ALA A 14 -2.00 -1.02 3.04
N ALA A 15 -3.08 -1.04 3.82
CA ALA A 15 -3.99 0.11 3.91
C ALA A 15 -4.26 0.56 5.34
N GLY A 16 -4.02 1.83 5.62
CA GLY A 16 -4.49 2.53 6.81
C GLY A 16 -5.90 3.12 6.68
N GLU A 17 -6.36 3.77 7.73
CA GLU A 17 -7.70 4.37 7.81
C GLU A 17 -7.77 5.73 7.11
N PHE A 18 -8.84 5.96 6.33
CA PHE A 18 -9.09 7.25 5.66
C PHE A 18 -10.11 8.12 6.39
N GLY A 19 -10.55 7.69 7.57
CA GLY A 19 -11.44 8.42 8.47
C GLY A 19 -12.54 7.52 9.06
N PRO A 20 -13.47 8.07 9.85
CA PRO A 20 -14.42 7.29 10.64
C PRO A 20 -15.30 6.31 9.85
N ARG A 21 -15.56 6.62 8.57
CA ARG A 21 -16.39 5.79 7.66
C ARG A 21 -15.57 4.87 6.75
N LEU A 22 -14.25 5.07 6.69
CA LEU A 22 -13.31 4.35 5.83
C LEU A 22 -12.22 3.72 6.71
N SER A 23 -12.57 2.59 7.32
CA SER A 23 -11.62 1.74 8.03
C SER A 23 -10.53 1.21 7.08
N ALA A 24 -9.40 0.78 7.64
CA ALA A 24 -8.31 0.14 6.91
C ALA A 24 -8.79 -0.95 5.93
N LEU A 25 -9.66 -1.85 6.41
CA LEU A 25 -10.24 -2.91 5.57
C LEU A 25 -11.09 -2.34 4.42
N ARG A 26 -11.95 -1.35 4.69
CA ARG A 26 -12.79 -0.73 3.65
C ARG A 26 -11.97 0.01 2.59
N VAL A 27 -10.85 0.62 2.99
CA VAL A 27 -9.90 1.23 2.07
C VAL A 27 -9.25 0.16 1.19
N ALA A 28 -8.73 -0.92 1.80
CA ALA A 28 -8.12 -2.03 1.08
C ALA A 28 -9.09 -2.66 0.08
N GLU A 29 -10.33 -2.94 0.49
CA GLU A 29 -11.38 -3.51 -0.36
C GLU A 29 -11.76 -2.57 -1.51
N ALA A 30 -11.83 -1.26 -1.27
CA ALA A 30 -12.13 -0.30 -2.32
C ALA A 30 -11.06 -0.31 -3.42
N ILE A 31 -9.79 -0.26 -3.04
CA ILE A 31 -8.67 -0.36 -3.98
C ILE A 31 -8.69 -1.72 -4.69
N ALA A 32 -8.96 -2.80 -3.96
CA ALA A 32 -9.04 -4.16 -4.51
C ALA A 32 -10.15 -4.33 -5.55
N ARG A 33 -11.31 -3.72 -5.32
CA ARG A 33 -12.40 -3.69 -6.33
C ARG A 33 -11.92 -3.00 -7.61
N GLY A 34 -11.22 -1.88 -7.47
CA GLY A 34 -10.59 -1.18 -8.58
C GLY A 34 -9.61 -2.04 -9.35
N LEU A 35 -8.65 -2.64 -8.64
CA LEU A 35 -7.62 -3.50 -9.21
C LEU A 35 -8.24 -4.63 -10.04
N ARG A 36 -9.22 -5.33 -9.48
CA ARG A 36 -9.93 -6.42 -10.16
C ARG A 36 -10.72 -5.92 -11.38
N ALA A 37 -11.41 -4.79 -11.26
CA ALA A 37 -12.13 -4.19 -12.38
C ALA A 37 -11.18 -3.76 -13.53
N GLY A 38 -9.94 -3.40 -13.19
CA GLY A 38 -8.88 -3.12 -14.15
C GLY A 38 -8.14 -4.36 -14.68
N GLY A 39 -8.55 -5.58 -14.30
CA GLY A 39 -7.98 -6.83 -14.80
C GLY A 39 -6.81 -7.41 -13.99
N ALA A 40 -6.41 -6.77 -12.89
CA ALA A 40 -5.38 -7.31 -12.02
C ALA A 40 -5.88 -8.55 -11.26
N PRO A 41 -4.99 -9.51 -10.94
CA PRO A 41 -5.32 -10.63 -10.05
C PRO A 41 -5.85 -10.15 -8.71
N ALA A 42 -6.58 -11.02 -8.00
CA ALA A 42 -7.05 -10.70 -6.65
C ALA A 42 -5.85 -10.31 -5.76
N PRO A 43 -5.84 -9.08 -5.21
CA PRO A 43 -4.75 -8.64 -4.35
C PRO A 43 -4.80 -9.34 -3.00
N ASP A 44 -3.63 -9.43 -2.37
CA ASP A 44 -3.51 -9.74 -0.95
C ASP A 44 -3.82 -8.46 -0.14
N LEU A 45 -4.72 -8.53 0.84
CA LEU A 45 -5.18 -7.37 1.61
C LEU A 45 -4.56 -7.35 3.01
N CYS A 46 -3.88 -6.26 3.33
CA CYS A 46 -3.22 -6.04 4.61
C CYS A 46 -3.77 -4.75 5.25
N PRO A 47 -4.92 -4.80 5.93
CA PRO A 47 -5.42 -3.66 6.68
C PRO A 47 -4.52 -3.39 7.90
N LEU A 48 -4.12 -2.14 8.06
CA LEU A 48 -3.28 -1.65 9.17
C LEU A 48 -4.14 -0.71 10.03
N SER A 49 -4.76 -1.24 11.09
CA SER A 49 -5.64 -0.42 11.93
C SER A 49 -4.83 0.56 12.78
N SER A 50 -5.33 1.78 12.93
CA SER A 50 -4.69 2.77 13.79
C SER A 50 -4.76 2.38 15.26
N GLU A 51 -5.74 1.55 15.65
CA GLU A 51 -5.84 1.00 17.00
C GLU A 51 -4.70 0.03 17.33
N GLN A 52 -4.41 -0.92 16.45
CA GLN A 52 -3.29 -1.84 16.65
C GLN A 52 -1.95 -1.10 16.67
N VAL A 53 -1.77 -0.10 15.78
CA VAL A 53 -0.58 0.75 15.80
C VAL A 53 -0.45 1.51 17.13
N ARG A 54 -1.54 2.01 17.71
CA ARG A 54 -1.49 2.68 19.03
C ARG A 54 -1.13 1.72 20.18
N LEU A 55 -1.61 0.48 20.12
CA LEU A 55 -1.43 -0.49 21.20
C LEU A 55 -0.03 -1.13 21.19
N GLY A 56 0.49 -1.45 20.01
CA GLY A 56 1.74 -2.21 19.85
C GLY A 56 2.84 -1.49 19.09
N GLY A 57 2.55 -0.36 18.44
CA GLY A 57 3.45 0.31 17.51
C GLY A 57 3.40 -0.29 16.10
N LEU A 58 3.80 0.51 15.11
CA LEU A 58 3.83 0.11 13.71
C LEU A 58 4.78 -1.09 13.46
N PRO A 59 6.04 -1.11 13.96
CA PRO A 59 6.95 -2.23 13.70
C PRO A 59 6.39 -3.58 14.18
N THR A 60 5.75 -3.60 15.35
CA THR A 60 5.08 -4.78 15.91
C THR A 60 3.94 -5.24 15.00
N LEU A 61 3.06 -4.33 14.57
CA LEU A 61 1.97 -4.68 13.66
C LEU A 61 2.50 -5.23 12.33
N LEU A 62 3.54 -4.63 11.75
CA LEU A 62 4.11 -5.10 10.48
C LEU A 62 4.71 -6.51 10.61
N ALA A 63 5.31 -6.82 11.76
CA ALA A 63 5.80 -8.17 12.07
C ALA A 63 4.63 -9.17 12.24
N GLU A 64 3.60 -8.80 13.00
CA GLU A 64 2.42 -9.65 13.26
C GLU A 64 1.66 -10.01 11.97
N VAL A 65 1.50 -9.06 11.04
CA VAL A 65 0.83 -9.31 9.74
C VAL A 65 1.77 -9.93 8.70
N HIS A 66 3.01 -10.24 9.09
CA HIS A 66 4.06 -10.82 8.26
C HIS A 66 4.28 -10.03 6.97
N LEU A 67 4.33 -8.70 7.08
CA LEU A 67 4.38 -7.81 5.94
C LEU A 67 5.53 -8.16 4.99
N ASP A 68 6.73 -8.36 5.52
CA ASP A 68 7.93 -8.57 4.69
C ASP A 68 7.81 -9.84 3.84
N ALA A 69 7.32 -10.94 4.42
CA ALA A 69 7.09 -12.19 3.69
C ALA A 69 6.03 -12.02 2.59
N ARG A 70 4.93 -11.31 2.90
CA ARG A 70 3.85 -11.03 1.93
C ARG A 70 4.33 -10.11 0.82
N MET A 71 5.15 -9.12 1.15
CA MET A 71 5.73 -8.18 0.20
C MET A 71 6.71 -8.87 -0.75
N HIS A 72 7.59 -9.75 -0.25
CA HIS A 72 8.50 -10.54 -1.09
C HIS A 72 7.76 -11.50 -2.03
N ALA A 73 6.58 -11.99 -1.63
CA ALA A 73 5.72 -12.83 -2.45
C ALA A 73 4.81 -12.04 -3.41
N ALA A 74 4.80 -10.70 -3.35
CA ALA A 74 3.91 -9.85 -4.12
C ALA A 74 4.58 -9.32 -5.41
N ARG A 75 3.75 -9.03 -6.42
CA ARG A 75 4.20 -8.36 -7.65
C ARG A 75 4.67 -6.93 -7.39
N ALA A 76 3.97 -6.28 -6.47
CA ALA A 76 4.16 -4.90 -6.04
C ALA A 76 3.44 -4.70 -4.71
N VAL A 77 3.83 -3.67 -3.97
CA VAL A 77 3.09 -3.19 -2.79
C VAL A 77 2.39 -1.87 -3.12
N ILE A 78 1.13 -1.79 -2.73
CA ILE A 78 0.32 -0.57 -2.80
C ILE A 78 0.06 -0.15 -1.36
N VAL A 79 0.63 0.98 -0.96
CA VAL A 79 0.38 1.55 0.37
C VAL A 79 -0.72 2.60 0.28
N ALA A 80 -1.76 2.44 1.10
CA ALA A 80 -2.84 3.40 1.20
C ALA A 80 -2.77 4.11 2.55
N GLU A 81 -2.34 5.37 2.56
CA GLU A 81 -2.27 6.18 3.76
C GLU A 81 -2.92 7.54 3.53
N ARG A 82 -3.74 7.99 4.49
CA ARG A 82 -4.61 9.15 4.28
C ARG A 82 -3.84 10.42 3.97
N ARG A 83 -2.63 10.54 4.50
CA ARG A 83 -1.77 11.71 4.34
C ARG A 83 -0.35 11.21 4.13
N LEU A 84 0.30 11.72 3.09
CA LEU A 84 1.74 11.58 2.91
C LEU A 84 2.33 12.96 3.18
N ASP A 85 2.97 13.15 4.34
CA ASP A 85 3.59 14.43 4.70
C ASP A 85 4.94 14.22 5.40
N GLU A 86 5.86 15.19 5.24
CA GLU A 86 7.22 15.13 5.79
C GLU A 86 7.21 14.96 7.33
N SER A 87 6.25 15.61 8.00
CA SER A 87 6.08 15.53 9.45
C SER A 87 5.74 14.13 9.98
N THR A 88 5.32 13.21 9.10
CA THR A 88 4.99 11.82 9.45
C THR A 88 6.00 10.82 8.93
N LEU A 89 7.13 11.26 8.35
CA LEU A 89 8.19 10.37 7.83
C LEU A 89 8.68 9.37 8.89
N ALA A 90 8.92 9.84 10.12
CA ALA A 90 9.25 8.96 11.23
C ALA A 90 7.98 8.27 11.77
N GLY A 91 7.78 7.01 11.38
CA GLY A 91 6.72 6.15 11.91
C GLY A 91 5.43 6.08 11.08
N SER A 92 5.38 6.66 9.87
CA SER A 92 4.30 6.39 8.92
C SER A 92 4.41 5.00 8.30
N ALA A 93 3.27 4.38 8.07
CA ALA A 93 3.20 3.09 7.37
C ALA A 93 3.72 3.22 5.93
N ALA A 94 3.37 4.30 5.23
CA ALA A 94 3.86 4.56 3.88
C ALA A 94 5.38 4.61 3.81
N PHE A 95 6.04 5.33 4.73
CA PHE A 95 7.49 5.47 4.69
C PHE A 95 8.21 4.16 5.01
N GLU A 96 7.79 3.50 6.09
CA GLU A 96 8.40 2.25 6.52
C GLU A 96 8.23 1.15 5.47
N ILE A 97 7.02 1.01 4.90
CA ILE A 97 6.73 -0.01 3.88
C ILE A 97 7.44 0.30 2.57
N ALA A 98 7.43 1.55 2.10
CA ALA A 98 8.11 1.92 0.86
C ALA A 98 9.64 1.75 0.97
N THR A 99 10.22 2.09 2.13
CA THR A 99 11.65 1.86 2.40
C THR A 99 12.00 0.37 2.32
N ARG A 100 11.21 -0.49 2.99
CA ARG A 100 11.41 -1.94 2.95
C ARG A 100 11.21 -2.50 1.54
N ALA A 101 10.21 -2.04 0.82
CA ALA A 101 9.94 -2.45 -0.56
C ALA A 101 11.11 -2.13 -1.50
N ARG A 102 11.64 -0.90 -1.40
CA ARG A 102 12.84 -0.48 -2.13
C ARG A 102 14.04 -1.37 -1.81
N GLN A 103 14.30 -1.64 -0.53
CA GLN A 103 15.40 -2.52 -0.09
C GLN A 103 15.23 -3.96 -0.58
N ALA A 104 13.98 -4.42 -0.68
CA ALA A 104 13.62 -5.74 -1.18
C ALA A 104 13.57 -5.83 -2.73
N GLY A 105 13.70 -4.72 -3.44
CA GLY A 105 13.51 -4.66 -4.90
C GLY A 105 12.06 -4.88 -5.34
N VAL A 106 11.09 -4.65 -4.47
CA VAL A 106 9.65 -4.77 -4.77
C VAL A 106 9.09 -3.40 -5.15
N PRO A 107 8.45 -3.24 -6.33
CA PRO A 107 7.85 -1.97 -6.73
C PRO A 107 6.80 -1.48 -5.73
N ALA A 108 6.88 -0.20 -5.34
CA ALA A 108 5.95 0.43 -4.41
C ALA A 108 5.11 1.53 -5.07
N TYR A 109 3.82 1.55 -4.77
CA TYR A 109 2.85 2.55 -5.21
C TYR A 109 2.11 3.11 -4.01
N ALA A 110 1.61 4.34 -4.11
CA ALA A 110 0.81 4.94 -3.03
C ALA A 110 -0.55 5.42 -3.51
N VAL A 111 -1.55 5.30 -2.64
CA VAL A 111 -2.85 5.96 -2.76
C VAL A 111 -3.06 6.81 -1.51
N THR A 112 -3.35 8.10 -1.67
CA THR A 112 -3.52 9.01 -0.53
C THR A 112 -4.63 10.01 -0.73
N ALA A 113 -5.22 10.52 0.36
CA ALA A 113 -6.16 11.64 0.27
C ALA A 113 -5.43 12.98 0.15
N HIS A 114 -4.21 13.09 0.71
CA HIS A 114 -3.43 14.30 0.71
C HIS A 114 -1.94 13.97 0.47
N ASN A 115 -1.43 14.31 -0.71
CA ASN A 115 0.00 14.25 -0.99
C ASN A 115 0.64 15.60 -0.68
N ARG A 116 1.54 15.62 0.30
CA ARG A 116 2.37 16.77 0.68
C ARG A 116 3.86 16.42 0.66
N LEU A 117 4.23 15.31 0.02
CA LEU A 117 5.63 14.98 -0.21
C LEU A 117 6.20 16.02 -1.18
N ASP A 118 7.39 16.53 -0.87
CA ASP A 118 8.16 17.29 -1.83
C ASP A 118 8.86 16.36 -2.83
N ALA A 119 9.61 16.93 -3.76
CA ALA A 119 10.32 16.14 -4.77
C ALA A 119 11.46 15.28 -4.18
N PHE A 120 12.02 15.68 -3.03
CA PHE A 120 13.10 14.96 -2.37
C PHE A 120 12.54 13.73 -1.63
N ASP A 121 11.47 13.90 -0.85
CA ASP A 121 10.79 12.83 -0.12
C ASP A 121 10.25 11.76 -1.07
N ALA A 122 9.61 12.19 -2.16
CA ALA A 122 9.11 11.28 -3.18
C ALA A 122 10.24 10.44 -3.80
N ARG A 123 11.45 11.02 -3.95
CA ARG A 123 12.64 10.32 -4.46
C ARG A 123 13.24 9.38 -3.44
N MET A 124 13.27 9.74 -2.15
CA MET A 124 13.79 8.84 -1.11
C MET A 124 12.98 7.55 -1.03
N LEU A 125 11.67 7.67 -1.18
CA LEU A 125 10.72 6.56 -1.08
C LEU A 125 10.68 5.64 -2.31
N ASP A 126 11.18 6.11 -3.45
CA ASP A 126 11.15 5.36 -4.73
C ASP A 126 9.75 4.83 -5.12
N LEU A 127 8.73 5.63 -4.79
CA LEU A 127 7.34 5.34 -5.17
C LEU A 127 7.19 5.51 -6.68
N GLN A 128 6.74 4.46 -7.34
CA GLN A 128 6.53 4.42 -8.79
C GLN A 128 5.45 5.42 -9.22
N ARG A 129 4.35 5.48 -8.47
CA ARG A 129 3.28 6.49 -8.60
C ARG A 129 2.58 6.75 -7.28
N VAL A 130 2.11 7.98 -7.12
CA VAL A 130 1.18 8.41 -6.06
C VAL A 130 -0.14 8.82 -6.71
N LEU A 131 -1.24 8.15 -6.35
CA LEU A 131 -2.59 8.47 -6.80
C LEU A 131 -3.41 9.10 -5.68
N ILE A 132 -4.36 9.96 -6.04
CA ILE A 132 -5.21 10.66 -5.09
C ILE A 132 -6.58 10.00 -4.97
N GLY A 133 -7.01 9.71 -3.75
CA GLY A 133 -8.35 9.21 -3.44
C GLY A 133 -8.69 9.33 -1.96
N SER A 134 -9.92 9.75 -1.65
CA SER A 134 -10.39 9.97 -0.28
C SER A 134 -11.77 9.37 0.01
N THR A 135 -12.40 8.79 -1.00
CA THR A 135 -13.71 8.11 -0.93
C THR A 135 -13.59 6.68 -1.46
N ALA A 136 -14.50 5.78 -1.09
CA ALA A 136 -14.51 4.42 -1.63
C ALA A 136 -14.56 4.38 -3.18
N ARG A 137 -15.25 5.34 -3.82
CA ARG A 137 -15.31 5.46 -5.27
C ARG A 137 -13.96 5.87 -5.87
N THR A 138 -13.34 6.92 -5.35
CA THR A 138 -12.04 7.39 -5.85
C THR A 138 -10.91 6.41 -5.53
N LEU A 139 -10.99 5.69 -4.41
CA LEU A 139 -10.08 4.60 -4.06
C LEU A 139 -10.18 3.43 -5.06
N ALA A 140 -11.40 3.06 -5.46
CA ALA A 140 -11.60 2.07 -6.52
C ALA A 140 -11.10 2.58 -7.88
N ALA A 141 -11.31 3.85 -8.20
CA ALA A 141 -10.75 4.43 -9.43
C ALA A 141 -9.21 4.38 -9.44
N ALA A 142 -8.56 4.72 -8.32
CA ALA A 142 -7.12 4.58 -8.16
C ALA A 142 -6.66 3.12 -8.32
N GLY A 143 -7.38 2.16 -7.75
CA GLY A 143 -7.11 0.74 -7.96
C GLY A 143 -7.18 0.31 -9.42
N ALA A 144 -8.19 0.78 -10.17
CA ALA A 144 -8.32 0.47 -11.60
C ALA A 144 -7.21 1.12 -12.44
N GLU A 145 -6.71 2.27 -12.03
CA GLU A 145 -5.55 2.90 -12.65
C GLU A 145 -4.25 2.13 -12.36
N LEU A 146 -4.03 1.72 -11.11
CA LEU A 146 -2.87 0.89 -10.74
C LEU A 146 -2.85 -0.43 -11.50
N ALA A 147 -3.99 -1.06 -11.76
CA ALA A 147 -4.06 -2.29 -12.55
C ALA A 147 -3.49 -2.15 -13.97
N ARG A 148 -3.46 -0.94 -14.56
CA ARG A 148 -2.86 -0.68 -15.87
C ARG A 148 -1.33 -0.53 -15.81
N LEU A 149 -0.79 -0.32 -14.62
CA LEU A 149 0.64 -0.13 -14.36
C LEU A 149 1.32 -1.40 -13.85
N LEU A 150 0.53 -2.32 -13.28
CA LEU A 150 0.96 -3.63 -12.81
C LEU A 150 0.96 -4.63 -13.95
#